data_AF-A0AAV0VUH1-F1
#
_entry.id   AF-A0AAV0VUH1-F1
#
_cell.length_a   1.000
_cell.length_b   1.000
_cell.length_c   1.000
_cell.angle_alpha   90.00
_cell.angle_beta   90.00
_cell.angle_gamma   90.00
#
_symmetry.space_group_name_H-M   'P 1'
#
loop_
_entity.id
_entity.type
_entity.pdbx_description
1 polymer ?
#
loop_
_entity_poly.entity_id
_entity_poly.type
_entity_poly.pdbx_seq_one_letter_code
_entity_poly.pdbx_strand_id
1 'polypeptide(L)'
;MTCKIKLKHTIKHFRKEHKNSNCEVEADGLNKEQFVPPIYNVVSSSSNPLTWREFSALNRNYGCHIPSVKALWPFMLRLSKNQYEYTILCFLLHILPAFIIDSLAKLTGRKPQLMDGYKKMHKFSEVIAYFALKSWTFHDDNTKSLIKKLSKLDQSLFRFDVTKLDWNEYFKKHVVGIRLYILKDPVETVPEALRRNKKLYMIHYTLMSFLVALLMTVVYGLFLLFV
;
A
#
# COMPACT_ATOMS: atom_id res chain seq x y z
N MET A 1 -3.90 41.57 -11.84
CA MET A 1 -3.84 41.20 -13.28
C MET A 1 -2.45 41.38 -13.92
N THR A 2 -1.51 42.04 -13.23
CA THR A 2 -0.19 42.47 -13.73
C THR A 2 0.93 41.41 -13.72
N CYS A 3 0.82 40.34 -12.92
CA CYS A 3 1.89 39.32 -12.81
C CYS A 3 1.96 38.35 -14.02
N LYS A 4 0.81 37.99 -14.61
CA LYS A 4 0.75 37.10 -15.80
C LYS A 4 1.28 37.73 -17.09
N ILE A 5 1.21 39.06 -17.20
CA ILE A 5 1.66 39.80 -18.39
C ILE A 5 3.18 39.94 -18.39
N LYS A 6 3.78 40.20 -17.22
CA LYS A 6 5.24 40.31 -17.05
C LYS A 6 5.95 38.99 -17.40
N LEU A 7 5.37 37.85 -17.02
CA LEU A 7 5.93 36.52 -17.31
C LEU A 7 5.92 36.18 -18.82
N LYS A 8 4.84 36.53 -19.54
CA LYS A 8 4.75 36.28 -21.00
C LYS A 8 5.73 37.14 -21.80
N HIS A 9 6.00 38.37 -21.37
CA HIS A 9 6.94 39.26 -22.05
C HIS A 9 8.39 38.80 -21.87
N THR A 10 8.76 38.37 -20.66
CA THR A 10 10.09 37.82 -20.36
C THR A 10 10.40 36.55 -21.16
N ILE A 11 9.43 35.64 -21.30
CA ILE A 11 9.59 34.41 -22.10
C ILE A 11 9.79 34.72 -23.60
N LYS A 12 9.13 35.77 -24.12
CA LYS A 12 9.26 36.18 -25.53
C LYS A 12 10.63 36.81 -25.82
N HIS A 13 11.19 37.56 -24.86
CA HIS A 13 12.53 38.14 -24.96
C HIS A 13 13.61 37.06 -24.95
N PHE A 14 13.56 36.13 -24.00
CA PHE A 14 14.49 34.99 -23.93
C PHE A 14 14.50 34.14 -25.20
N ARG A 15 13.33 33.91 -25.82
CA ARG A 15 13.23 33.14 -27.06
C ARG A 15 13.84 33.87 -28.28
N LYS A 16 13.92 35.20 -28.24
CA LYS A 16 14.49 36.02 -29.32
C LYS A 16 16.01 36.07 -29.23
N GLU A 17 16.57 36.18 -28.02
CA GLU A 17 18.03 36.16 -27.83
C GLU A 17 18.64 34.79 -28.17
N HIS A 18 17.95 33.69 -27.81
CA HIS A 18 18.41 32.35 -28.18
C HIS A 18 18.41 32.06 -29.69
N LYS A 19 17.72 32.89 -30.50
CA LYS A 19 17.68 32.77 -31.97
C LYS A 19 18.83 33.49 -32.67
N ASN A 20 19.52 34.40 -31.98
CA ASN A 20 20.57 35.25 -32.56
C ASN A 20 21.99 34.83 -32.20
N SER A 21 22.19 33.71 -31.49
CA SER A 21 23.51 33.22 -31.08
C SER A 21 23.96 31.94 -31.82
N ASN A 22 23.44 31.68 -33.02
CA ASN A 22 23.95 30.58 -33.85
C ASN A 22 25.31 30.98 -34.44
N CYS A 23 26.37 30.79 -33.63
CA CYS A 23 27.69 30.55 -34.17
C CYS A 23 27.69 29.11 -34.69
N GLU A 24 27.55 28.94 -36.00
CA GLU A 24 27.69 27.65 -36.68
C GLU A 24 29.17 27.26 -36.61
N VAL A 25 29.52 26.49 -35.58
CA VAL A 25 30.73 25.69 -35.57
C VAL A 25 30.39 24.40 -36.29
N GLU A 26 30.97 24.20 -37.48
CA GLU A 26 30.92 22.94 -38.21
C GLU A 26 31.37 21.80 -37.30
N ALA A 27 30.43 20.92 -36.99
CA ALA A 27 30.69 19.73 -36.18
C ALA A 27 31.31 18.67 -37.10
N ASP A 28 32.63 18.62 -37.07
CA ASP A 28 33.44 17.59 -37.70
C ASP A 28 33.07 16.19 -37.13
N GLY A 29 32.57 15.32 -37.99
CA GLY A 29 32.85 13.88 -38.02
C GLY A 29 32.61 12.95 -36.83
N LEU A 30 32.02 13.33 -35.69
CA LEU A 30 31.73 12.36 -34.61
C LEU A 30 30.33 11.75 -34.74
N ASN A 31 30.29 10.42 -34.92
CA ASN A 31 29.13 9.59 -34.58
C ASN A 31 28.62 10.04 -33.20
N LYS A 32 27.47 10.71 -33.16
CA LYS A 32 26.75 10.96 -31.90
C LYS A 32 26.23 9.63 -31.40
N GLU A 33 27.08 8.86 -30.71
CA GLU A 33 26.60 7.79 -29.86
C GLU A 33 25.52 8.40 -28.97
N GLN A 34 24.30 7.88 -29.11
CA GLN A 34 23.15 8.39 -28.38
C GLN A 34 23.43 8.17 -26.90
N PHE A 35 23.75 9.26 -26.18
CA PHE A 35 23.95 9.18 -24.74
C PHE A 35 22.65 8.67 -24.09
N VAL A 36 22.69 7.43 -23.60
CA VAL A 36 21.61 6.84 -22.81
C VAL A 36 21.99 7.01 -21.34
N PRO A 37 21.27 7.84 -20.57
CA PRO A 37 21.55 8.00 -19.15
C PRO A 37 21.46 6.64 -18.42
N PRO A 38 22.41 6.30 -17.55
CA PRO A 38 22.34 5.06 -16.78
C PRO A 38 21.12 5.08 -15.85
N ILE A 39 20.36 3.99 -15.83
CA ILE A 39 19.22 3.78 -14.93
C ILE A 39 19.70 3.12 -13.64
N TYR A 40 19.34 3.70 -12.50
CA TYR A 40 19.65 3.18 -11.17
C TYR A 40 18.38 2.70 -10.47
N ASN A 41 18.22 1.39 -10.34
CA ASN A 41 17.09 0.80 -9.63
C ASN A 41 17.46 0.46 -8.19
N VAL A 42 16.56 0.74 -7.24
CA VAL A 42 16.68 0.27 -5.85
C VAL A 42 15.62 -0.79 -5.64
N VAL A 43 16.02 -2.07 -5.64
CA VAL A 43 15.09 -3.21 -5.61
C VAL A 43 15.48 -4.21 -4.53
N SER A 44 14.52 -4.63 -3.74
CA SER A 44 14.73 -5.63 -2.69
C SER A 44 14.70 -7.07 -3.20
N SER A 45 14.07 -7.32 -4.36
CA SER A 45 13.72 -8.66 -4.85
C SER A 45 14.88 -9.66 -4.90
N SER A 46 16.08 -9.22 -5.29
CA SER A 46 17.27 -10.08 -5.43
C SER A 46 18.17 -10.10 -4.20
N SER A 47 18.18 -9.03 -3.42
CA SER A 47 19.25 -8.78 -2.45
C SER A 47 18.77 -8.61 -1.00
N ASN A 48 17.48 -8.38 -0.79
CA ASN A 48 16.85 -8.36 0.53
C ASN A 48 15.34 -8.67 0.40
N PRO A 49 14.96 -9.86 -0.09
CA PRO A 49 13.57 -10.16 -0.44
C PRO A 49 12.66 -10.13 0.79
N LEU A 50 11.41 -9.69 0.59
CA LEU A 50 10.36 -9.74 1.60
C LEU A 50 9.23 -10.64 1.08
N THR A 51 8.97 -11.74 1.78
CA THR A 51 7.90 -12.65 1.41
C THR A 51 6.54 -12.13 1.89
N TRP A 52 5.45 -12.55 1.22
CA TRP A 52 4.09 -12.23 1.66
C TRP A 52 3.76 -12.71 3.08
N ARG A 53 4.41 -13.79 3.53
CA ARG A 53 4.27 -14.31 4.90
C ARG A 53 4.90 -13.35 5.90
N GLU A 54 6.13 -12.92 5.66
CA GLU A 54 6.84 -11.95 6.50
C GLU A 54 6.13 -10.60 6.51
N PHE A 55 5.72 -10.10 5.33
CA PHE A 55 4.92 -8.89 5.20
C PHE A 55 3.67 -8.95 6.09
N SER A 56 2.91 -10.04 6.02
CA SER A 56 1.70 -10.21 6.83
C SER A 56 2.01 -10.28 8.32
N ALA A 57 3.07 -11.00 8.70
CA ALA A 57 3.49 -11.14 10.09
C ALA A 57 3.94 -9.81 10.69
N LEU A 58 4.78 -9.05 9.98
CA LEU A 58 5.29 -7.75 10.41
C LEU A 58 4.17 -6.71 10.54
N ASN A 59 3.26 -6.65 9.56
CA ASN A 59 2.08 -5.78 9.64
C ASN A 59 1.17 -6.17 10.81
N ARG A 60 0.97 -7.47 11.06
CA ARG A 60 0.16 -7.94 12.20
C ARG A 60 0.82 -7.57 13.53
N ASN A 61 2.13 -7.82 13.65
CA ASN A 61 2.89 -7.56 14.86
C ASN A 61 2.80 -6.07 15.23
N TYR A 62 3.13 -5.17 14.30
CA TYR A 62 3.17 -3.74 14.61
C TYR A 62 1.81 -3.05 14.51
N GLY A 63 0.98 -3.42 13.54
CA GLY A 63 -0.30 -2.76 13.27
C GLY A 63 -1.32 -2.95 14.39
N CYS A 64 -1.30 -4.10 15.08
CA CYS A 64 -2.23 -4.36 16.18
C CYS A 64 -1.99 -3.47 17.42
N HIS A 65 -0.79 -2.92 17.57
CA HIS A 65 -0.40 -2.06 18.69
C HIS A 65 -0.74 -0.58 18.48
N ILE A 66 -1.05 -0.16 17.25
CA ILE A 66 -1.40 1.22 16.92
C ILE A 66 -2.69 1.33 16.10
N PRO A 67 -3.79 0.65 16.53
CA PRO A 67 -5.04 0.63 15.79
C PRO A 67 -5.61 2.04 15.65
N SER A 68 -6.41 2.32 14.62
CA SER A 68 -7.07 3.62 14.44
C SER A 68 -8.40 3.72 15.18
N VAL A 69 -8.74 4.90 15.70
CA VAL A 69 -10.10 5.15 16.23
C VAL A 69 -11.17 5.05 15.13
N LYS A 70 -10.75 5.22 13.87
CA LYS A 70 -11.60 5.09 12.67
C LYS A 70 -11.82 3.62 12.26
N ALA A 71 -11.19 2.66 12.92
CA ALA A 71 -11.38 1.25 12.62
C ALA A 71 -12.83 0.81 12.89
N LEU A 72 -13.40 0.12 11.91
CA LEU A 72 -14.74 -0.47 11.99
C LEU A 72 -14.72 -1.93 12.47
N TRP A 73 -13.58 -2.61 12.32
CA TRP A 73 -13.36 -3.99 12.71
C TRP A 73 -11.90 -4.15 13.19
N PRO A 74 -11.55 -5.18 14.00
CA PRO A 74 -10.16 -5.42 14.35
C PRO A 74 -9.28 -5.61 13.11
N PHE A 75 -7.99 -5.32 13.24
CA PHE A 75 -7.02 -5.54 12.15
C PHE A 75 -7.01 -7.02 11.75
N MET A 76 -7.43 -7.31 10.52
CA MET A 76 -7.49 -8.64 9.95
C MET A 76 -6.95 -8.62 8.52
N LEU A 77 -5.66 -8.92 8.37
CA LEU A 77 -5.03 -9.10 7.07
C LEU A 77 -4.89 -10.60 6.78
N ARG A 78 -5.71 -11.12 5.87
CA ARG A 78 -5.62 -12.49 5.35
C ARG A 78 -5.21 -12.42 3.89
N LEU A 79 -3.98 -12.81 3.60
CA LEU A 79 -3.52 -13.06 2.24
C LEU A 79 -3.82 -14.50 1.88
N SER A 80 -4.38 -14.73 0.69
CA SER A 80 -4.64 -16.07 0.15
C SER A 80 -3.91 -16.26 -1.18
N LYS A 81 -3.40 -17.47 -1.38
CA LYS A 81 -2.84 -17.92 -2.66
C LYS A 81 -3.90 -18.53 -3.58
N ASN A 82 -5.03 -18.95 -3.02
CA ASN A 82 -6.10 -19.63 -3.74
C ASN A 82 -7.21 -18.63 -4.10
N GLN A 83 -7.50 -18.50 -5.39
CA GLN A 83 -8.52 -17.57 -5.87
C GLN A 83 -9.94 -17.91 -5.36
N TYR A 84 -10.27 -19.19 -5.19
CA TYR A 84 -11.55 -19.62 -4.64
C TYR A 84 -11.68 -19.22 -3.16
N GLU A 85 -10.65 -19.49 -2.37
CA GLU A 85 -10.59 -19.06 -0.96
C GLU A 85 -10.71 -17.54 -0.85
N TYR A 86 -9.93 -16.79 -1.65
CA TYR A 86 -10.00 -15.34 -1.70
C TYR A 86 -11.41 -14.85 -2.02
N THR A 87 -12.06 -15.43 -3.04
CA THR A 87 -13.40 -15.02 -3.49
C THR A 87 -14.46 -15.30 -2.42
N ILE A 88 -14.43 -16.50 -1.83
CA ILE A 88 -15.35 -16.90 -0.75
C ILE A 88 -15.17 -15.99 0.46
N LEU A 89 -13.93 -15.74 0.90
CA LEU A 89 -13.65 -14.84 2.02
C LEU A 89 -14.06 -13.41 1.74
N CYS A 90 -13.83 -12.88 0.54
CA CYS A 90 -14.28 -11.54 0.17
C CYS A 90 -15.80 -11.44 0.17
N PHE A 91 -16.50 -12.45 -0.34
CA PHE A 91 -17.96 -12.48 -0.29
C PHE A 91 -18.46 -12.48 1.16
N LEU A 92 -17.96 -13.40 1.99
CA LEU A 92 -18.42 -13.59 3.37
C LEU A 92 -18.01 -12.46 4.33
N LEU A 93 -16.82 -11.88 4.16
CA LEU A 93 -16.25 -10.91 5.11
C LEU A 93 -16.37 -9.45 4.64
N HIS A 94 -16.54 -9.20 3.34
CA HIS A 94 -16.70 -7.84 2.80
C HIS A 94 -18.12 -7.61 2.28
N ILE A 95 -18.53 -8.36 1.26
CA ILE A 95 -19.76 -8.05 0.50
C ILE A 95 -21.01 -8.30 1.33
N LEU A 96 -21.15 -9.49 1.93
CA LEU A 96 -22.32 -9.86 2.72
C LEU A 96 -22.51 -8.93 3.94
N PRO A 97 -21.49 -8.66 4.79
CA PRO A 97 -21.64 -7.71 5.89
C PRO A 97 -21.92 -6.28 5.43
N ALA A 98 -21.26 -5.82 4.36
CA ALA A 98 -21.51 -4.49 3.81
C ALA A 98 -22.95 -4.34 3.33
N PHE A 99 -23.48 -5.34 2.63
CA PHE A 99 -24.85 -5.34 2.16
C PHE A 99 -25.85 -5.24 3.32
N ILE A 100 -25.66 -6.03 4.38
CA ILE A 100 -26.53 -6.00 5.57
C ILE A 100 -26.48 -4.61 6.22
N ILE A 101 -25.28 -4.09 6.50
CA ILE A 101 -25.11 -2.82 7.19
C ILE A 101 -25.63 -1.64 6.35
N ASP A 102 -25.32 -1.59 5.05
CA ASP A 102 -25.80 -0.53 4.17
C ASP A 102 -27.32 -0.59 3.96
N SER A 103 -27.92 -1.78 3.97
CA SER A 103 -29.38 -1.94 3.93
C SER A 103 -30.03 -1.39 5.20
N LEU A 104 -29.49 -1.73 6.38
CA LEU A 104 -29.95 -1.17 7.66
C LEU A 104 -29.75 0.35 7.72
N ALA A 105 -28.64 0.87 7.17
CA ALA A 105 -28.42 2.30 7.06
C ALA A 105 -29.54 2.97 6.25
N LYS A 106 -29.86 2.43 5.06
CA LYS A 106 -30.97 2.95 4.23
C LYS A 106 -32.31 2.92 4.97
N LEU A 107 -32.64 1.81 5.64
CA LEU A 107 -33.89 1.66 6.39
C LEU A 107 -33.99 2.64 7.58
N THR A 108 -32.86 3.05 8.14
CA THR A 108 -32.78 4.02 9.25
C THR A 108 -32.53 5.45 8.77
N GLY A 109 -32.65 5.73 7.47
CA GLY A 109 -32.44 7.06 6.89
C GLY A 109 -30.98 7.53 6.84
N ARG A 110 -30.03 6.63 7.09
CA ARG A 110 -28.59 6.89 7.03
C ARG A 110 -28.02 6.58 5.65
N LYS A 111 -26.93 7.27 5.30
CA LYS A 111 -26.25 7.04 4.03
C LYS A 111 -25.48 5.71 4.05
N PRO A 112 -25.71 4.78 3.10
CA PRO A 112 -24.88 3.59 2.91
C PRO A 112 -23.48 3.99 2.41
N GLN A 113 -22.43 3.32 2.88
CA GLN A 113 -21.05 3.67 2.52
C GLN A 113 -20.12 2.48 2.33
N LEU A 114 -20.42 1.31 2.92
CA LEU A 114 -19.49 0.19 2.94
C LEU A 114 -19.34 -0.46 1.57
N MET A 115 -20.42 -0.63 0.82
CA MET A 115 -20.37 -1.24 -0.50
C MET A 115 -19.51 -0.43 -1.48
N ASP A 116 -19.65 0.89 -1.46
CA ASP A 116 -18.82 1.80 -2.27
C ASP A 116 -17.34 1.74 -1.86
N GLY A 117 -17.07 1.62 -0.55
CA GLY A 117 -15.73 1.42 -0.01
C GLY A 117 -15.09 0.13 -0.53
N TYR A 118 -15.80 -1.00 -0.39
CA TYR A 118 -15.31 -2.29 -0.85
C TYR A 118 -15.17 -2.36 -2.37
N LYS A 119 -16.05 -1.73 -3.15
CA LYS A 119 -15.90 -1.64 -4.61
C LYS A 119 -14.58 -0.97 -5.02
N LYS A 120 -14.23 0.15 -4.36
CA LYS A 120 -12.95 0.84 -4.59
C LYS A 120 -11.76 -0.04 -4.18
N MET A 121 -11.87 -0.69 -3.03
CA MET A 121 -10.82 -1.58 -2.51
C MET A 121 -10.57 -2.77 -3.45
N HIS A 122 -11.62 -3.46 -3.89
CA HIS A 122 -11.51 -4.57 -4.83
C HIS A 122 -10.96 -4.13 -6.18
N LYS A 123 -11.36 -2.94 -6.68
CA LYS A 123 -10.77 -2.40 -7.91
C LYS A 123 -9.27 -2.16 -7.76
N PHE A 124 -8.85 -1.60 -6.63
CA PHE A 124 -7.44 -1.43 -6.32
C PHE A 124 -6.71 -2.79 -6.26
N SER A 125 -7.27 -3.77 -5.55
CA SER A 125 -6.72 -5.13 -5.46
C SER A 125 -6.55 -5.79 -6.83
N GLU A 126 -7.52 -5.64 -7.73
CA GLU A 126 -7.47 -6.16 -9.10
C GLU A 126 -6.31 -5.52 -9.90
N VAL A 127 -6.14 -4.20 -9.82
CA VAL A 127 -5.08 -3.48 -10.53
C VAL A 127 -3.70 -3.89 -10.03
N ILE A 128 -3.52 -4.04 -8.72
CA ILE A 128 -2.21 -4.41 -8.15
C ILE A 128 -1.89 -5.90 -8.31
N ALA A 129 -2.89 -6.77 -8.54
CA ALA A 129 -2.73 -8.21 -8.58
C ALA A 129 -1.66 -8.66 -9.60
N TYR A 130 -1.59 -8.00 -10.75
CA TYR A 130 -0.58 -8.29 -11.78
C TYR A 130 0.85 -8.15 -11.24
N PHE A 131 1.10 -7.10 -10.45
CA PHE A 131 2.42 -6.82 -9.88
C PHE A 131 2.67 -7.63 -8.62
N ALA A 132 1.65 -7.77 -7.76
CA ALA A 132 1.76 -8.38 -6.44
C ALA A 132 1.87 -9.92 -6.46
N LEU A 133 1.24 -10.58 -7.45
CA LEU A 133 1.15 -12.04 -7.51
C LEU A 133 2.21 -12.68 -8.41
N LYS A 134 3.01 -11.88 -9.10
CA LYS A 134 4.11 -12.34 -9.95
C LYS A 134 5.44 -12.03 -9.29
N SER A 135 6.41 -12.92 -9.50
CA SER A 135 7.80 -12.65 -9.13
C SER A 135 8.47 -11.85 -10.22
N TRP A 136 9.13 -10.77 -9.84
CA TRP A 136 9.87 -9.90 -10.74
C TRP A 136 11.31 -9.81 -10.27
N THR A 137 12.23 -10.04 -11.19
CA THR A 137 13.65 -9.79 -10.98
C THR A 137 14.02 -8.53 -11.73
N PHE A 138 14.37 -7.48 -10.98
CA PHE A 138 14.86 -6.24 -11.55
C PHE A 138 16.38 -6.19 -11.45
N HIS A 139 17.03 -5.71 -12.51
CA HIS A 139 18.47 -5.48 -12.51
C HIS A 139 18.81 -4.19 -11.75
N ASP A 140 19.78 -4.27 -10.86
CA ASP A 140 20.29 -3.17 -10.02
C ASP A 140 21.83 -3.05 -10.08
N ASP A 141 22.44 -3.60 -11.12
CA ASP A 141 23.89 -3.65 -11.33
C ASP A 141 24.53 -2.25 -11.27
N ASN A 142 23.89 -1.27 -11.91
CA ASN A 142 24.32 0.13 -11.88
C ASN A 142 24.32 0.69 -10.45
N THR A 143 23.29 0.41 -9.66
CA THR A 143 23.16 0.86 -8.26
C THR A 143 24.22 0.21 -7.39
N LYS A 144 24.44 -1.11 -7.54
CA LYS A 144 25.51 -1.84 -6.85
C LYS A 144 26.89 -1.29 -7.19
N SER A 145 27.14 -1.00 -8.47
CA SER A 145 28.40 -0.39 -8.93
C SER A 145 28.60 1.01 -8.35
N LEU A 146 27.54 1.83 -8.32
CA LEU A 146 27.57 3.16 -7.72
C LEU A 146 27.92 3.11 -6.23
N ILE A 147 27.24 2.26 -5.46
CA ILE A 147 27.50 2.11 -4.01
C ILE A 147 28.96 1.75 -3.73
N LYS A 148 29.57 0.88 -4.55
CA LYS A 148 30.98 0.49 -4.42
C LYS A 148 31.95 1.65 -4.68
N LYS A 149 31.58 2.60 -5.53
CA LYS A 149 32.38 3.79 -5.87
C LYS A 149 32.24 4.92 -4.85
N LEU A 150 31.15 4.94 -4.07
CA LEU A 150 30.91 5.97 -3.07
C LEU A 150 31.87 5.86 -1.89
N SER A 151 32.29 7.01 -1.36
CA SER A 151 33.02 7.08 -0.10
C SER A 151 32.18 6.54 1.06
N LYS A 152 32.82 6.16 2.18
CA LYS A 152 32.08 5.73 3.39
C LYS A 152 31.17 6.83 3.92
N LEU A 153 31.58 8.10 3.80
CA LEU A 153 30.76 9.25 4.17
C LEU A 153 29.51 9.33 3.30
N ASP A 154 29.64 9.27 1.97
CA ASP A 154 28.50 9.35 1.05
C ASP A 154 27.54 8.17 1.22
N GLN A 155 28.06 6.96 1.43
CA GLN A 155 27.22 5.80 1.74
C GLN A 155 26.42 5.98 3.03
N SER A 156 26.94 6.74 4.00
CA SER A 156 26.25 7.02 5.26
C SER A 156 25.16 8.10 5.12
N LEU A 157 25.41 9.10 4.27
CA LEU A 157 24.49 10.20 3.95
C LEU A 157 23.35 9.73 3.04
N PHE A 158 23.65 8.93 2.03
CA PHE A 158 22.71 8.45 1.03
C PHE A 158 22.38 6.97 1.25
N ARG A 159 21.35 6.71 2.06
CA ARG A 159 20.94 5.35 2.45
C ARG A 159 20.01 4.70 1.41
N PHE A 160 20.54 4.34 0.25
CA PHE A 160 19.81 3.62 -0.80
C PHE A 160 20.30 2.18 -1.04
N ASP A 161 21.20 1.69 -0.19
CA ASP A 161 21.61 0.29 -0.14
C ASP A 161 20.55 -0.56 0.57
N VAL A 162 19.69 -1.21 -0.20
CA VAL A 162 18.55 -1.99 0.31
C VAL A 162 18.99 -3.20 1.13
N THR A 163 20.24 -3.67 0.99
CA THR A 163 20.75 -4.81 1.77
C THR A 163 20.91 -4.49 3.25
N LYS A 164 21.02 -3.20 3.58
CA LYS A 164 21.10 -2.68 4.94
C LYS A 164 19.73 -2.31 5.51
N LEU A 165 18.65 -2.45 4.73
CA LEU A 165 17.30 -2.17 5.19
C LEU A 165 16.83 -3.26 6.15
N ASP A 166 16.59 -2.88 7.40
CA ASP A 166 15.92 -3.75 8.36
C ASP A 166 14.39 -3.67 8.15
N TRP A 167 13.80 -4.75 7.65
CA TRP A 167 12.35 -4.85 7.46
C TRP A 167 11.56 -4.67 8.75
N ASN A 168 12.09 -5.14 9.88
CA ASN A 168 11.43 -5.04 11.16
C ASN A 168 11.28 -3.58 11.61
N GLU A 169 12.38 -2.81 11.58
CA GLU A 169 12.36 -1.37 11.88
C GLU A 169 11.59 -0.57 10.81
N TYR A 170 11.66 -0.98 9.55
CA TYR A 170 10.85 -0.40 8.48
C TYR A 170 9.35 -0.54 8.78
N PHE A 171 8.87 -1.75 9.10
CA PHE A 171 7.45 -1.98 9.33
C PHE A 171 6.94 -1.28 10.59
N LYS A 172 7.76 -1.18 11.64
CA LYS A 172 7.46 -0.41 12.86
C LYS A 172 7.18 1.07 12.54
N LYS A 173 7.97 1.70 11.67
CA LYS A 173 7.77 3.10 11.24
C LYS A 173 6.64 3.23 10.22
N HIS A 174 6.56 2.27 9.30
CA HIS A 174 5.56 2.24 8.24
C HIS A 174 4.12 2.27 8.78
N VAL A 175 3.80 1.45 9.79
CA VAL A 175 2.44 1.42 10.34
C VAL A 175 2.06 2.75 10.99
N VAL A 176 3.01 3.44 11.66
CA VAL A 176 2.82 4.79 12.20
C VAL A 176 2.60 5.79 11.06
N GLY A 177 3.35 5.65 9.96
CA GLY A 177 3.17 6.44 8.75
C GLY A 177 1.79 6.29 8.13
N ILE A 178 1.26 5.06 8.00
CA ILE A 178 -0.12 4.81 7.54
C ILE A 178 -1.11 5.57 8.43
N ARG A 179 -0.98 5.42 9.74
CA ARG A 179 -1.85 6.07 10.71
C ARG A 179 -1.87 7.60 10.53
N LEU A 180 -0.70 8.22 10.53
CA LEU A 180 -0.57 9.69 10.49
C LEU A 180 -0.95 10.27 9.13
N TYR A 181 -0.44 9.67 8.04
CA TYR A 181 -0.49 10.30 6.73
C TYR A 181 -1.60 9.77 5.83
N ILE A 182 -2.02 8.51 5.98
CA ILE A 182 -3.12 7.94 5.19
C ILE A 182 -4.43 8.03 5.96
N LEU A 183 -4.47 7.52 7.20
CA LEU A 183 -5.69 7.53 8.00
C LEU A 183 -5.98 8.90 8.61
N LYS A 184 -5.01 9.82 8.63
CA LYS A 184 -5.12 11.14 9.28
C LYS A 184 -5.62 10.98 10.71
N ASP A 185 -5.02 10.07 11.46
CA ASP A 185 -5.35 9.75 12.85
C ASP A 185 -4.09 10.01 13.71
N PRO A 186 -4.09 11.04 14.57
CA PRO A 186 -2.92 11.41 15.37
C PRO A 186 -2.43 10.30 16.31
N VAL A 187 -1.18 10.38 16.81
CA VAL A 187 -0.63 9.35 17.73
C VAL A 187 -1.29 9.42 19.11
N GLU A 188 -1.76 10.60 19.49
CA GLU A 188 -2.37 10.92 20.78
C GLU A 188 -3.67 10.11 21.02
N THR A 189 -4.35 9.69 19.94
CA THR A 189 -5.57 8.89 20.01
C THR A 189 -5.31 7.38 20.14
N VAL A 190 -4.05 6.92 20.12
CA VAL A 190 -3.69 5.49 20.25
C VAL A 190 -4.27 4.85 21.53
N PRO A 191 -4.19 5.45 22.73
CA PRO A 191 -4.76 4.85 23.94
C PRO A 191 -6.28 4.62 23.84
N GLU A 192 -7.01 5.55 23.21
CA GLU A 192 -8.44 5.40 22.95
C GLU A 192 -8.70 4.30 21.92
N ALA A 193 -7.95 4.31 20.82
CA ALA A 193 -8.08 3.31 19.77
C ALA A 193 -7.81 1.90 20.29
N LEU A 194 -6.85 1.71 21.20
CA LEU A 194 -6.59 0.42 21.85
C LEU A 194 -7.80 -0.04 22.69
N ARG A 195 -8.43 0.85 23.46
CA ARG A 195 -9.66 0.54 24.21
C ARG A 195 -10.81 0.15 23.28
N ARG A 196 -11.01 0.90 22.19
CA ARG A 196 -12.02 0.58 21.16
C ARG A 196 -11.71 -0.76 20.47
N ASN A 197 -10.45 -1.01 20.13
CA ASN A 197 -10.02 -2.24 19.47
C ASN A 197 -10.27 -3.47 20.35
N LYS A 198 -10.06 -3.38 21.67
CA LYS A 198 -10.46 -4.45 22.62
C LYS A 198 -11.96 -4.77 22.53
N LYS A 199 -12.82 -3.74 22.46
CA LYS A 199 -14.27 -3.94 22.27
C LYS A 199 -14.59 -4.59 20.93
N LEU A 200 -13.93 -4.15 19.85
CA LEU A 200 -14.09 -4.76 18.53
C LEU A 200 -13.67 -6.24 18.53
N TYR A 201 -12.60 -6.61 19.23
CA TYR A 201 -12.21 -8.01 19.40
C TYR A 201 -13.24 -8.81 20.20
N MET A 202 -13.81 -8.26 21.28
CA MET A 202 -14.89 -8.92 22.01
C MET A 202 -16.08 -9.19 21.09
N ILE A 203 -16.53 -8.17 20.34
CA ILE A 203 -17.61 -8.33 19.36
C ILE A 203 -17.27 -9.40 18.32
N HIS A 204 -16.05 -9.39 17.78
CA HIS A 204 -15.59 -10.36 16.80
C HIS A 204 -15.66 -11.79 17.34
N TYR A 205 -15.09 -12.05 18.52
CA TYR A 205 -15.08 -13.39 19.10
C TYR A 205 -16.47 -13.84 19.50
N THR A 206 -17.32 -12.98 20.06
CA THR A 206 -18.72 -13.31 20.35
C THR A 206 -19.48 -13.69 19.09
N LEU A 207 -19.34 -12.91 18.01
CA LEU A 207 -19.98 -13.20 16.72
C LEU A 207 -19.47 -14.51 16.13
N MET A 208 -18.16 -14.74 16.12
CA MET A 208 -17.57 -15.97 15.58
C MET A 208 -18.02 -17.20 16.37
N SER A 209 -18.02 -17.14 17.70
CA SER A 209 -18.52 -18.23 18.56
C SER A 209 -19.99 -18.54 18.28
N PHE A 210 -20.82 -17.50 18.13
CA PHE A 210 -22.24 -17.67 17.77
C PHE A 210 -22.42 -18.33 16.39
N LEU A 211 -21.69 -17.86 15.37
CA LEU A 211 -21.77 -18.43 14.02
C LEU A 211 -21.30 -19.89 13.98
N VAL A 212 -20.24 -20.23 14.72
CA VAL A 212 -19.77 -21.62 14.85
C VAL A 212 -20.81 -22.48 15.55
N ALA A 213 -21.40 -22.02 16.65
CA ALA A 213 -22.46 -22.75 17.34
C ALA A 213 -23.67 -22.99 16.43
N LEU A 214 -24.12 -21.97 15.70
CA LEU A 214 -25.21 -22.08 14.73
C LEU A 214 -24.89 -23.11 13.64
N LEU A 215 -23.68 -23.07 13.07
CA LEU A 215 -23.24 -24.03 12.06
C LEU A 215 -23.27 -25.46 12.62
N MET A 216 -22.76 -25.67 13.84
CA MET A 216 -22.78 -26.98 14.50
C MET A 216 -24.21 -27.49 14.71
N THR A 217 -25.15 -26.65 15.12
CA THR A 217 -26.56 -27.01 15.26
C THR A 217 -27.19 -27.41 13.93
N VAL A 218 -26.92 -26.67 12.85
CA VAL A 218 -27.42 -27.02 11.50
C VAL A 218 -26.86 -28.35 11.03
N VAL A 219 -25.55 -28.58 11.19
CA VAL A 219 -24.90 -29.84 10.80
C VAL A 219 -25.47 -31.01 11.59
N TYR A 220 -25.66 -30.85 12.89
CA TYR A 220 -26.27 -31.87 13.75
C TYR A 220 -27.71 -32.18 13.32
N GLY A 221 -28.52 -31.15 13.04
CA GLY A 221 -29.88 -31.32 12.53
C GLY A 221 -29.93 -32.06 11.19
N LEU A 222 -29.02 -31.73 10.26
CA LEU A 222 -28.91 -32.45 8.99
C LEU A 222 -28.49 -33.90 9.21
N PHE A 223 -27.52 -34.16 10.09
CA PHE A 223 -27.09 -35.52 10.42
C PHE A 223 -28.26 -36.37 10.95
N LEU A 224 -29.10 -35.81 11.82
CA LEU A 224 -30.31 -36.47 12.32
C LEU A 224 -31.38 -36.73 11.24
N LEU A 225 -31.33 -36.09 10.07
CA LEU A 225 -32.24 -36.39 8.97
C LEU A 225 -31.80 -37.61 8.15
N PHE A 226 -30.54 -38.03 8.28
CA PHE A 226 -29.95 -39.17 7.55
C PHE A 226 -29.71 -40.40 8.43
N VAL A 227 -29.98 -40.31 9.74
CA VAL A 227 -29.95 -41.41 10.72
C VAL A 227 -31.37 -41.74 11.12
#